data_AF-A0A955FLR0-F1
#
_entry.id   AF-A0A955FLR0-F1
#
_cell.length_a   1.000
_cell.length_b   1.000
_cell.length_c   1.000
_cell.angle_alpha   90.00
_cell.angle_beta   90.00
_cell.angle_gamma   90.00
#
_symmetry.space_group_name_H-M   'P 1'
#
loop_
_entity.id
_entity.type
_entity.pdbx_description
1 polymer ?
#
loop_
_entity_poly.entity_id
_entity_poly.type
_entity_poly.pdbx_seq_one_letter_code
_entity_poly.pdbx_strand_id
1 'polypeptide(L)'
;MKLFKLKKKEEREVRRIVEYLVSGGAFFWSGYIVLLAMNWWLGVEYLWLSTSVSYIVGWVVNYILQRYWVFDNPKLAKHQTEVTERYIFISFVNLFLNFAIIEIWVKQGFYLELAPFVASIFFTAWNYFWYKFWVFPERFPRNRANKTRKQTVKKKRSKK
;
A
#
# COMPACT_ATOMS: atom_id res chain seq x y z
N MET A 1 -22.19 29.53 3.51
CA MET A 1 -20.82 29.05 3.20
C MET A 1 -20.92 28.07 2.03
N LYS A 2 -20.71 28.53 0.79
CA LYS A 2 -20.85 27.69 -0.41
C LYS A 2 -19.65 26.74 -0.47
N LEU A 3 -19.84 25.51 -0.01
CA LEU A 3 -18.86 24.44 -0.12
C LEU A 3 -18.49 24.25 -1.61
N PHE A 4 -17.19 24.29 -1.88
CA PHE A 4 -16.60 24.05 -3.19
C PHE A 4 -17.22 22.79 -3.82
N LYS A 5 -17.96 22.97 -4.92
CA LYS A 5 -18.36 21.85 -5.80
C LYS A 5 -17.10 21.36 -6.52
N LEU A 6 -16.39 20.43 -5.88
CA LEU A 6 -15.27 19.72 -6.49
C LEU A 6 -15.77 18.94 -7.72
N LYS A 7 -14.96 18.87 -8.79
CA LYS A 7 -15.32 18.03 -9.94
C LYS A 7 -15.40 16.57 -9.47
N LYS A 8 -16.30 15.75 -10.03
CA LYS A 8 -16.43 14.28 -9.77
C LYS A 8 -15.13 13.46 -9.81
N LYS A 9 -14.06 14.00 -10.41
CA LYS A 9 -12.73 13.41 -10.41
C LYS A 9 -11.97 13.75 -9.11
N GLU A 10 -12.01 15.00 -8.67
CA GLU A 10 -11.38 15.49 -7.45
C GLU A 10 -12.03 14.89 -6.21
N GLU A 11 -13.36 14.77 -6.18
CA GLU A 11 -14.08 14.10 -5.07
C GLU A 11 -13.61 12.66 -4.87
N ARG A 12 -13.33 11.94 -5.95
CA ARG A 12 -12.81 10.57 -5.88
C ARG A 12 -11.37 10.51 -5.36
N GLU A 13 -10.55 11.50 -5.71
CA GLU A 13 -9.18 11.59 -5.21
C GLU A 13 -9.15 11.96 -3.72
N VAL A 14 -9.95 12.93 -3.30
CA VAL A 14 -10.09 13.31 -1.88
C VAL A 14 -10.59 12.11 -1.08
N ARG A 15 -11.61 11.39 -1.57
CA ARG A 15 -12.08 10.17 -0.91
C ARG A 15 -10.97 9.13 -0.75
N ARG A 16 -10.16 8.89 -1.78
CA ARG A 16 -9.01 7.97 -1.69
C ARG A 16 -7.95 8.43 -0.69
N ILE A 17 -7.66 9.73 -0.63
CA ILE A 17 -6.71 10.28 0.35
C ILE A 17 -7.24 10.06 1.77
N VAL A 18 -8.53 10.32 1.99
CA VAL A 18 -9.17 10.08 3.30
C VAL A 18 -9.16 8.60 3.65
N GLU A 19 -9.56 7.71 2.73
CA GLU A 19 -9.52 6.26 2.94
C GLU A 19 -8.10 5.76 3.19
N TYR A 20 -7.10 6.33 2.51
CA TYR A 20 -5.68 6.04 2.75
C TYR A 20 -5.25 6.44 4.17
N LEU A 21 -5.59 7.66 4.61
CA LEU A 21 -5.28 8.12 5.97
C LEU A 21 -5.98 7.27 7.03
N VAL A 22 -7.25 6.92 6.82
CA VAL A 22 -8.01 6.04 7.73
C VAL A 22 -7.40 4.63 7.75
N SER A 23 -6.98 4.11 6.60
CA SER A 23 -6.29 2.81 6.52
C SER A 23 -4.95 2.82 7.26
N GLY A 24 -4.21 3.93 7.22
CA GLY A 24 -2.99 4.12 8.02
C GLY A 24 -3.27 4.11 9.52
N GLY A 25 -4.38 4.70 9.95
CA GLY A 25 -4.85 4.60 11.34
C GLY A 25 -5.22 3.15 11.72
N ALA A 26 -5.94 2.44 10.86
CA ALA A 26 -6.29 1.04 11.08
C ALA A 26 -5.06 0.12 11.12
N PHE A 27 -4.03 0.40 10.31
CA PHE A 27 -2.73 -0.25 10.40
C PHE A 27 -2.11 -0.09 11.79
N PHE A 28 -2.07 1.15 12.30
CA PHE A 28 -1.51 1.43 13.62
C PHE A 28 -2.29 0.73 14.74
N TRP A 29 -3.61 0.84 14.74
CA TRP A 29 -4.46 0.22 15.77
C TRP A 29 -4.43 -1.31 15.73
N SER A 30 -4.45 -1.91 14.55
CA SER A 30 -4.38 -3.37 14.41
C SER A 30 -3.03 -3.92 14.90
N GLY A 31 -1.92 -3.28 14.55
CA GLY A 31 -0.60 -3.61 15.09
C GLY A 31 -0.58 -3.48 16.62
N TYR A 32 -1.09 -2.36 17.16
CA TYR A 32 -1.11 -2.12 18.61
C TYR A 32 -1.93 -3.16 19.38
N ILE A 33 -3.13 -3.50 18.90
CA ILE A 33 -4.00 -4.51 19.55
C ILE A 33 -3.32 -5.88 19.55
N VAL A 34 -2.70 -6.28 18.44
CA VAL A 34 -1.98 -7.56 18.35
C VAL A 34 -0.77 -7.58 19.27
N LEU A 35 -0.04 -6.47 19.38
CA LEU A 35 1.09 -6.35 20.30
C LEU A 35 0.64 -6.52 21.74
N LEU A 36 -0.44 -5.85 22.15
CA LEU A 36 -1.00 -5.98 23.50
C LEU A 36 -1.48 -7.41 23.78
N ALA A 37 -2.20 -8.02 22.83
CA ALA A 37 -2.69 -9.39 22.96
C ALA A 37 -1.52 -10.38 23.09
N MET A 38 -0.49 -10.26 22.26
CA MET A 38 0.70 -11.11 22.33
C MET A 38 1.51 -10.90 23.61
N ASN A 39 1.68 -9.65 24.05
CA ASN A 39 2.38 -9.35 25.30
C ASN A 39 1.63 -9.92 26.52
N TRP A 40 0.30 -9.93 26.50
CA TRP A 40 -0.51 -10.56 27.54
C TRP A 40 -0.41 -12.09 27.54
N TRP A 41 -0.25 -12.71 26.36
CA TRP A 41 -0.23 -14.17 26.21
C TRP A 41 1.15 -14.80 26.41
N LEU A 42 2.21 -14.14 25.95
CA LEU A 42 3.59 -14.67 25.95
C LEU A 42 4.48 -14.03 27.03
N GLY A 43 4.06 -12.91 27.62
CA GLY A 43 4.88 -12.13 28.55
C GLY A 43 5.97 -11.29 27.87
N VAL A 44 6.59 -10.42 28.66
CA VAL A 44 7.52 -9.37 28.19
C VAL A 44 8.84 -9.95 27.64
N GLU A 45 9.17 -11.20 27.99
CA GLU A 45 10.42 -11.87 27.58
C GLU A 45 10.48 -12.14 26.06
N TYR A 46 9.34 -12.22 25.38
CA TYR A 46 9.25 -12.43 23.92
C TYR A 46 8.92 -11.15 23.14
N LEU A 47 9.27 -9.98 23.67
CA LEU A 47 8.94 -8.68 23.07
C LEU A 47 9.32 -8.59 21.59
N TRP A 48 10.48 -9.14 21.21
CA TRP A 48 10.95 -9.18 19.81
C TRP A 48 10.01 -9.99 18.90
N LEU A 49 9.52 -11.14 19.38
CA LEU A 49 8.62 -12.00 18.62
C LEU A 49 7.24 -11.34 18.49
N SER A 50 6.72 -10.81 19.60
CA SER A 50 5.45 -10.09 19.65
C SER A 50 5.45 -8.84 18.76
N THR A 51 6.56 -8.10 18.74
CA THR A 51 6.74 -6.91 17.88
C THR A 51 6.81 -7.30 16.41
N SER A 52 7.52 -8.38 16.07
CA SER A 52 7.63 -8.87 14.69
C SER A 52 6.26 -9.33 14.16
N VAL A 53 5.52 -10.11 14.96
CA VAL A 53 4.18 -10.59 14.59
C VAL A 53 3.21 -9.43 14.45
N SER A 54 3.20 -8.48 15.40
CA SER A 54 2.39 -7.26 15.33
C SER A 54 2.66 -6.47 14.04
N TYR A 55 3.94 -6.29 13.69
CA TYR A 55 4.33 -5.57 12.48
C TYR A 55 3.85 -6.26 11.19
N ILE A 56 3.99 -7.59 11.11
CA ILE A 56 3.51 -8.39 9.98
C ILE A 56 1.99 -8.30 9.88
N VAL A 57 1.26 -8.48 10.99
CA VAL A 57 -0.21 -8.42 10.97
C VAL A 57 -0.68 -7.03 10.56
N GLY A 58 -0.08 -5.97 11.09
CA GLY A 58 -0.33 -4.61 10.62
C GLY A 58 -0.11 -4.50 9.11
N TRP A 59 1.05 -4.94 8.60
CA TRP A 59 1.36 -4.90 7.17
C TRP A 59 0.31 -5.63 6.31
N VAL A 60 -0.17 -6.78 6.76
CA VAL A 60 -1.23 -7.54 6.09
C VAL A 60 -2.56 -6.79 6.10
N VAL A 61 -2.96 -6.24 7.25
CA VAL A 61 -4.18 -5.44 7.39
C VAL A 61 -4.12 -4.20 6.48
N ASN A 62 -2.98 -3.50 6.47
CA ASN A 62 -2.74 -2.37 5.59
C ASN A 62 -2.88 -2.77 4.11
N TYR A 63 -2.28 -3.88 3.70
CA TYR A 63 -2.43 -4.39 2.34
C TYR A 63 -3.89 -4.67 1.98
N ILE A 64 -4.64 -5.33 2.87
CA ILE A 64 -6.06 -5.63 2.65
C ILE A 64 -6.89 -4.35 2.50
N LEU A 65 -6.73 -3.40 3.41
CA LEU A 65 -7.43 -2.11 3.37
C LEU A 65 -7.09 -1.34 2.09
N GLN A 66 -5.82 -1.24 1.75
CA GLN A 66 -5.43 -0.54 0.53
C GLN A 66 -5.97 -1.23 -0.71
N ARG A 67 -5.90 -2.56 -0.77
CA ARG A 67 -6.31 -3.35 -1.93
C ARG A 67 -7.82 -3.35 -2.14
N TYR A 68 -8.61 -3.55 -1.08
CA TYR A 68 -10.04 -3.82 -1.17
C TYR A 68 -10.91 -2.61 -0.81
N TRP A 69 -10.35 -1.60 -0.15
CA TRP A 69 -11.11 -0.42 0.26
C TRP A 69 -10.61 0.85 -0.43
N VAL A 70 -9.34 1.23 -0.24
CA VAL A 70 -8.79 2.49 -0.79
C VAL A 70 -8.72 2.45 -2.33
N PHE A 71 -8.21 1.36 -2.88
CA PHE A 71 -8.06 1.14 -4.31
C PHE A 71 -9.02 0.06 -4.82
N ASP A 72 -10.26 0.07 -4.31
CA ASP A 72 -11.28 -0.87 -4.74
C ASP A 72 -11.53 -0.73 -6.26
N ASN A 73 -11.11 -1.74 -6.99
CA ASN A 73 -11.27 -1.82 -8.43
C ASN A 73 -11.44 -3.29 -8.85
N PRO A 74 -12.59 -3.65 -9.45
CA PRO A 74 -12.89 -5.04 -9.81
C PRO A 74 -11.89 -5.64 -10.82
N LYS A 75 -11.13 -4.82 -11.56
CA LYS A 75 -10.10 -5.30 -12.50
C LYS A 75 -8.81 -5.77 -11.81
N LEU A 76 -8.52 -5.26 -10.62
CA LEU A 76 -7.36 -5.69 -9.83
C LEU A 76 -7.57 -7.12 -9.31
N ALA A 77 -8.81 -7.59 -9.16
CA ALA A 77 -9.11 -8.95 -8.67
C ALA A 77 -8.55 -10.03 -9.61
N LYS A 78 -8.36 -9.72 -10.90
CA LYS A 78 -7.76 -10.65 -11.88
C LYS A 78 -6.24 -10.68 -11.87
N HIS A 79 -5.58 -9.73 -11.20
CA HIS A 79 -4.12 -9.59 -11.15
C HIS A 79 -3.63 -9.55 -9.69
N GLN A 80 -4.28 -10.30 -8.80
CA GLN A 80 -3.99 -10.31 -7.36
C GLN A 80 -2.50 -10.58 -7.07
N THR A 81 -1.89 -11.59 -7.72
CA THR A 81 -0.49 -11.95 -7.53
C THR A 81 0.46 -10.82 -7.91
N GLU A 82 0.24 -10.19 -9.07
CA GLU A 82 1.08 -9.09 -9.57
C GLU A 82 0.99 -7.85 -8.66
N VAL A 83 -0.19 -7.59 -8.08
CA VAL A 83 -0.40 -6.50 -7.13
C VAL A 83 0.31 -6.78 -5.80
N THR A 84 0.22 -8.01 -5.28
CA THR A 84 0.92 -8.42 -4.06
C THR A 84 2.44 -8.34 -4.24
N GLU A 85 2.98 -8.83 -5.36
CA GLU A 85 4.42 -8.75 -5.66
C GLU A 85 4.93 -7.30 -5.71
N ARG A 86 4.18 -6.40 -6.39
CA ARG A 86 4.53 -4.97 -6.42
C ARG A 86 4.47 -4.32 -5.04
N TYR A 87 3.50 -4.70 -4.23
CA TYR A 87 3.39 -4.22 -2.84
C TYR A 87 4.56 -4.69 -1.98
N ILE A 88 4.95 -5.96 -2.09
CA ILE A 88 6.13 -6.50 -1.40
C ILE A 88 7.39 -5.77 -1.87
N PHE A 89 7.55 -5.59 -3.18
CA PHE A 89 8.71 -4.89 -3.74
C PHE A 89 8.82 -3.45 -3.22
N ILE A 90 7.75 -2.65 -3.27
CA ILE A 90 7.81 -1.28 -2.75
C ILE A 90 8.05 -1.25 -1.24
N SER A 91 7.52 -2.22 -0.49
CA SER A 91 7.75 -2.35 0.95
C SER A 91 9.22 -2.64 1.26
N PHE A 92 9.90 -3.48 0.47
CA PHE A 92 11.34 -3.67 0.55
C PHE A 92 12.12 -2.39 0.21
N VAL A 93 11.77 -1.71 -0.89
CA VAL A 93 12.42 -0.44 -1.25
C VAL A 93 12.27 0.60 -0.14
N ASN A 94 11.10 0.68 0.48
CA ASN A 94 10.85 1.58 1.59
C ASN A 94 11.72 1.27 2.80
N LEU A 95 11.98 -0.02 3.09
CA LEU A 95 12.86 -0.42 4.17
C LEU A 95 14.27 0.17 3.96
N PHE A 96 14.84 -0.02 2.75
CA PHE A 96 16.16 0.53 2.42
C PHE A 96 16.18 2.06 2.41
N LEU A 97 15.17 2.70 1.84
CA LEU A 97 15.06 4.16 1.84
C LEU A 97 14.96 4.73 3.26
N ASN A 98 14.27 4.03 4.15
CA ASN A 98 14.10 4.50 5.53
C ASN A 98 15.45 4.51 6.26
N PHE A 99 16.21 3.42 6.13
CA PHE A 99 17.59 3.38 6.65
C PHE A 99 18.46 4.48 6.06
N ALA A 100 18.40 4.71 4.74
CA ALA A 100 19.17 5.76 4.08
C ALA A 100 18.78 7.17 4.58
N ILE A 101 17.49 7.46 4.76
CA ILE A 101 17.01 8.74 5.28
C ILE A 101 17.51 8.96 6.71
N ILE A 102 17.37 7.96 7.58
CA ILE A 102 17.85 8.04 8.97
C ILE A 102 19.38 8.25 8.99
N GLU A 103 20.13 7.52 8.18
CA GLU A 103 21.59 7.64 8.11
C GLU A 103 22.04 9.03 7.64
N ILE A 104 21.41 9.57 6.58
CA ILE A 104 21.69 10.93 6.10
C ILE A 104 21.35 11.96 7.18
N TRP A 105 20.22 11.79 7.87
CA TRP A 105 19.76 12.69 8.93
C TRP A 105 20.75 12.74 10.10
N VAL A 106 21.19 11.57 10.57
CA VAL A 106 22.17 11.45 11.66
C VAL A 106 23.55 11.98 11.24
N LYS A 107 23.99 11.73 10.00
CA LYS A 107 25.26 12.27 9.48
C LYS A 107 25.29 13.80 9.43
N GLN A 108 24.13 14.44 9.31
CA GLN A 108 24.01 15.91 9.35
C GLN A 108 24.01 16.47 10.79
N GLY A 109 24.11 15.61 11.82
CA GLY A 109 24.17 16.02 13.22
C GLY A 109 22.81 16.38 13.83
N PHE A 110 21.70 16.06 13.16
CA PHE A 110 20.37 16.30 13.68
C PHE A 110 19.96 15.27 14.75
N TYR A 111 19.03 15.67 15.62
CA TYR A 111 18.45 14.81 16.64
C TYR A 111 17.75 13.59 16.02
N LEU A 112 18.09 12.40 16.50
CA LEU A 112 17.52 11.12 16.07
C LEU A 112 15.99 11.07 16.23
N GLU A 113 15.47 11.78 17.22
CA GLU A 113 14.03 11.86 17.54
C GLU A 113 13.19 12.46 16.41
N LEU A 114 13.79 13.33 15.58
CA LEU A 114 13.10 13.99 14.46
C LEU A 114 13.16 13.19 13.15
N ALA A 115 14.10 12.24 13.04
CA ALA A 115 14.29 11.46 11.83
C ALA A 115 13.00 10.68 11.41
N PRO A 116 12.26 10.04 12.34
CA PRO A 116 11.01 9.35 12.00
C PRO A 116 9.90 10.27 11.48
N PHE A 117 9.84 11.52 11.93
CA PHE A 117 8.83 12.48 11.46
C PHE A 117 9.08 12.89 10.01
N VAL A 118 10.34 13.18 9.68
CA VAL A 118 10.72 13.53 8.30
C VAL A 118 10.56 12.34 7.37
N ALA A 119 11.00 11.16 7.81
CA ALA A 119 10.77 9.92 7.09
C ALA A 119 9.27 9.67 6.87
N SER A 120 8.44 9.83 7.90
CA SER A 120 6.98 9.69 7.83
C SER A 120 6.36 10.59 6.76
N ILE A 121 6.65 11.89 6.78
CA ILE A 121 6.10 12.85 5.80
C ILE A 121 6.51 12.45 4.38
N PHE A 122 7.78 12.12 4.19
CA PHE A 122 8.29 11.67 2.90
C PHE A 122 7.58 10.38 2.45
N PHE A 123 7.49 9.37 3.32
CA PHE A 123 6.89 8.09 3.00
C PHE A 123 5.38 8.18 2.78
N THR A 124 4.67 9.09 3.44
CA THR A 124 3.24 9.31 3.17
C THR A 124 3.02 9.73 1.72
N ALA A 125 3.81 10.68 1.21
CA ALA A 125 3.71 11.11 -0.18
C ALA A 125 4.23 10.03 -1.14
N TRP A 126 5.43 9.50 -0.90
CA TRP A 126 6.08 8.50 -1.73
C TRP A 126 5.22 7.25 -1.91
N ASN A 127 4.72 6.68 -0.82
CA ASN A 127 3.85 5.51 -0.85
C ASN A 127 2.56 5.78 -1.60
N TYR A 128 1.93 6.92 -1.37
CA TYR A 128 0.71 7.26 -2.08
C TYR A 128 0.93 7.31 -3.61
N PHE A 129 2.03 7.91 -4.07
CA PHE A 129 2.37 7.93 -5.49
C PHE A 129 2.59 6.52 -6.05
N TRP A 130 3.40 5.69 -5.39
CA TRP A 130 3.67 4.33 -5.87
C TRP A 130 2.45 3.43 -5.83
N TYR A 131 1.66 3.51 -4.77
CA TYR A 131 0.42 2.76 -4.65
C TYR A 131 -0.57 3.13 -5.74
N LYS A 132 -0.74 4.43 -6.00
CA LYS A 132 -1.67 4.91 -7.02
C LYS A 132 -1.25 4.58 -8.45
N PHE A 133 0.02 4.80 -8.80
CA PHE A 133 0.46 4.72 -10.20
C PHE A 133 0.96 3.34 -10.58
N TRP A 134 1.54 2.57 -9.66
CA TRP A 134 2.25 1.35 -9.98
C TRP A 134 1.68 0.10 -9.33
N VAL A 135 1.40 0.14 -8.02
CA VAL A 135 0.90 -1.06 -7.30
C VAL A 135 -0.56 -1.32 -7.63
N PHE A 136 -1.39 -0.27 -7.66
CA PHE A 136 -2.82 -0.34 -7.90
C PHE A 136 -3.26 0.50 -9.11
N PRO A 137 -2.73 0.22 -10.33
CA PRO A 137 -3.03 1.04 -11.50
C PRO A 137 -4.50 0.92 -11.90
N GLU A 138 -5.16 2.05 -12.17
CA GLU A 138 -6.56 2.09 -12.61
C GLU A 138 -6.81 1.31 -13.92
N ARG A 139 -5.76 1.15 -14.74
CA ARG A 139 -5.76 0.41 -16.00
C ARG A 139 -4.55 -0.50 -16.05
N PHE A 140 -4.74 -1.79 -15.82
CA PHE A 140 -3.74 -2.78 -16.21
C PHE A 140 -3.55 -2.72 -17.74
N PRO A 141 -2.30 -2.68 -18.25
CA PRO A 141 -2.06 -2.83 -19.67
C PRO A 141 -2.64 -4.17 -20.11
N ARG A 142 -3.64 -4.11 -20.99
CA ARG A 142 -4.36 -5.29 -21.46
C ARG A 142 -3.34 -6.22 -22.12
N ASN A 143 -3.04 -7.34 -21.45
CA ASN A 143 -2.05 -8.30 -21.90
C ASN A 143 -2.31 -8.65 -23.38
N ARG A 144 -1.41 -8.22 -24.29
CA ARG A 144 -1.61 -8.29 -25.75
C ARG A 144 -1.82 -9.73 -26.23
N ALA A 145 -1.39 -10.73 -25.46
CA ALA A 145 -1.53 -12.15 -25.75
C ALA A 145 -3.00 -12.60 -25.96
N ASN A 146 -3.97 -11.98 -25.26
CA ASN A 146 -5.38 -12.33 -25.42
C ASN A 146 -6.05 -11.71 -26.65
N LYS A 147 -5.40 -10.73 -27.32
CA LYS A 147 -5.90 -10.14 -28.55
C LYS A 147 -5.67 -11.09 -29.73
N THR A 148 -4.52 -11.74 -29.77
CA THR A 148 -4.14 -12.69 -30.81
C THR A 148 -5.07 -13.90 -30.81
N ARG A 149 -5.32 -14.53 -29.65
CA ARG A 149 -6.20 -15.72 -29.55
C ARG A 149 -7.64 -15.46 -29.98
N LYS A 150 -8.20 -14.28 -29.68
CA LYS A 150 -9.56 -13.90 -30.13
C LYS A 150 -9.61 -13.61 -31.64
N GLN A 151 -8.55 -13.07 -32.23
CA GLN A 151 -8.47 -12.86 -33.68
C GLN A 151 -8.35 -14.19 -34.44
N THR A 152 -7.56 -15.15 -33.95
CA THR A 152 -7.42 -16.47 -34.59
C THR A 152 -8.73 -17.26 -34.55
N VAL A 153 -9.48 -17.20 -33.44
CA VAL A 153 -10.78 -17.88 -33.31
C VAL A 153 -11.85 -17.23 -34.20
N LYS A 154 -11.89 -15.89 -34.30
CA LYS A 154 -12.84 -15.18 -35.17
C LYS A 154 -12.55 -15.43 -36.66
N LYS A 155 -11.27 -15.49 -37.05
CA LYS A 155 -10.84 -15.79 -38.44
C LYS A 155 -11.13 -17.26 -38.85
N LYS A 156 -11.11 -18.20 -37.90
CA LYS A 156 -11.51 -19.61 -38.15
C LYS A 156 -13.03 -19.76 -38.31
N ARG A 157 -13.85 -18.94 -37.65
CA ARG A 157 -15.31 -18.98 -37.76
C ARG A 157 -15.88 -18.28 -39.00
N SER A 158 -15.16 -17.33 -39.61
CA SER A 158 -15.61 -16.70 -40.86
C SER A 158 -15.15 -17.43 -42.14
N LYS A 159 -14.43 -18.55 -41.98
CA LYS A 159 -13.95 -19.42 -43.07
C LYS A 159 -14.68 -20.77 -43.12
N LYS A 160 -15.66 -20.98 -42.24
CA LYS A 160 -16.66 -22.05 -42.31
C LYS A 160 -17.97 -21.41 -42.70
#